data_AF-A0A943BV59-F1
#
_entry.id   AF-A0A943BV59-F1
#
_cell.length_a   1.000
_cell.length_b   1.000
_cell.length_c   1.000
_cell.angle_alpha   90.00
_cell.angle_beta   90.00
_cell.angle_gamma   90.00
#
_symmetry.space_group_name_H-M   'P 1'
#
loop_
_entity.id
_entity.type
_entity.pdbx_description
1 polymer ?
#
loop_
_entity_poly.entity_id
_entity_poly.type
_entity_poly.pdbx_seq_one_letter_code
_entity_poly.pdbx_strand_id
1 'polypeptide(L)'
;MKKPKITKAEAMPLAAMAIVFICYAAEKAFKRLTEWGNTAAIIQAFVFTLATAAVFLLLSKSKNTYLGILAGVFAFKIMPPDIVMLRSVNFDAACVYYLVRKAALVLFLYAVYKLYKSQSDNEDRLRALPIASLFLVIPFAASVAETLSKYAYIKTGSMMVPYALGAGFFIAAAFVLMIICNIYGGKNAALICDFAIISFAVNFARKVCSVIILASYGYHISKSYYCWFAIYAVLIAAFMLVKSKTAKAEKDMQKA
;
A
#
# COMPACT_ATOMS: atom_id res chain seq x y z
N MET A 1 -8.81 -26.49 15.88
CA MET A 1 -8.09 -25.59 14.95
C MET A 1 -6.60 -25.60 15.30
N LYS A 2 -5.71 -26.05 14.40
CA LYS A 2 -4.26 -25.99 14.63
C LYS A 2 -3.84 -24.52 14.62
N LYS A 3 -3.21 -24.02 15.70
CA LYS A 3 -2.64 -22.67 15.73
C LYS A 3 -1.64 -22.55 14.56
N PRO A 4 -1.74 -21.53 13.70
CA PRO A 4 -0.75 -21.32 12.65
C PRO A 4 0.61 -21.09 13.30
N LYS A 5 1.54 -22.04 13.14
CA LYS A 5 2.92 -21.89 13.62
C LYS A 5 3.65 -20.98 12.64
N ILE A 6 3.70 -19.68 12.94
CA ILE A 6 4.53 -18.73 12.20
C ILE A 6 5.99 -19.15 12.38
N THR A 7 6.69 -19.42 11.28
CA THR A 7 8.10 -19.76 11.34
C THR A 7 8.94 -18.52 11.66
N LYS A 8 10.13 -18.69 12.27
CA LYS A 8 11.05 -17.56 12.52
C LYS A 8 11.41 -16.79 11.23
N ALA A 9 11.36 -17.45 10.07
CA ALA A 9 11.63 -16.85 8.76
C ALA A 9 10.48 -15.93 8.28
N GLU A 10 9.25 -16.20 8.68
CA GLU A 10 8.06 -15.41 8.35
C GLU A 10 7.81 -14.28 9.35
N ALA A 11 8.27 -14.45 10.60
CA ALA A 11 8.05 -13.48 11.67
C ALA A 11 8.60 -12.08 11.34
N MET A 12 9.79 -11.98 10.75
CA MET A 12 10.43 -10.69 10.42
C MET A 12 9.65 -9.88 9.37
N PRO A 13 9.32 -10.42 8.17
CA PRO A 13 8.53 -9.67 7.19
C PRO A 13 7.09 -9.41 7.64
N LEU A 14 6.49 -10.30 8.44
CA LEU A 14 5.17 -10.07 9.04
C LEU A 14 5.22 -8.92 10.06
N ALA A 15 6.24 -8.87 10.91
CA ALA A 15 6.46 -7.77 11.85
C ALA A 15 6.69 -6.44 11.11
N ALA A 16 7.49 -6.46 10.03
CA ALA A 16 7.68 -5.29 9.17
C ALA A 16 6.34 -4.77 8.60
N MET A 17 5.50 -5.66 8.05
CA MET A 17 4.16 -5.26 7.58
C MET A 17 3.26 -4.73 8.69
N ALA A 18 3.29 -5.35 9.88
CA ALA A 18 2.52 -4.88 11.02
C ALA A 18 2.91 -3.45 11.40
N ILE A 19 4.21 -3.14 11.50
CA ILE A 19 4.69 -1.78 11.78
C ILE A 19 4.25 -0.81 10.68
N VAL A 20 4.37 -1.19 9.40
CA VAL A 20 3.91 -0.36 8.28
C VAL A 20 2.44 0.01 8.41
N PHE A 21 1.57 -0.96 8.70
CA PHE A 21 0.13 -0.72 8.84
C PHE A 21 -0.24 0.03 10.11
N ILE A 22 0.45 -0.22 11.22
CA ILE A 22 0.28 0.56 12.46
C ILE A 22 0.66 2.02 12.23
N CYS A 23 1.80 2.30 11.58
CA CYS A 23 2.20 3.67 11.26
C CYS A 23 1.22 4.36 10.31
N TYR A 24 0.68 3.63 9.33
CA TYR A 24 -0.35 4.15 8.44
C TYR A 24 -1.64 4.48 9.18
N ALA A 25 -2.11 3.60 10.06
CA ALA A 25 -3.30 3.84 10.87
C ALA A 25 -3.08 5.01 11.85
N ALA A 26 -1.91 5.05 12.49
CA ALA A 26 -1.52 6.10 13.43
C ALA A 26 -1.48 7.48 12.76
N GLU A 27 -0.86 7.64 11.59
CA GLU A 27 -0.87 8.93 10.88
C GLU A 27 -2.29 9.42 10.58
N LYS A 28 -3.20 8.52 10.18
CA LYS A 28 -4.60 8.89 9.91
C LYS A 28 -5.38 9.22 11.18
N ALA A 29 -5.11 8.52 12.28
CA ALA A 29 -5.72 8.80 13.58
C ALA A 29 -5.23 10.15 14.14
N PHE A 30 -3.92 10.40 14.10
CA PHE A 30 -3.32 11.65 14.57
C PHE A 30 -3.84 12.88 13.80
N LYS A 31 -4.09 12.76 12.50
CA LYS A 31 -4.73 13.81 11.70
C LYS A 31 -6.12 14.24 12.18
N ARG A 32 -6.80 13.42 12.99
CA ARG A 32 -8.16 13.67 13.47
C ARG A 32 -8.27 13.89 14.97
N LEU A 33 -7.34 13.35 15.74
CA LEU A 33 -7.47 13.24 17.20
C LEU A 33 -6.41 14.06 17.96
N THR A 34 -5.38 14.58 17.29
CA THR A 34 -4.31 15.32 17.96
C THR A 34 -4.44 16.81 17.70
N GLU A 35 -4.31 17.58 18.77
CA GLU A 35 -4.22 19.03 18.68
C GLU A 35 -2.99 19.44 17.88
N TRP A 36 -3.16 20.50 17.08
CA TRP A 36 -2.10 20.99 16.21
C TRP A 36 -1.07 21.74 17.04
N GLY A 37 0.13 21.19 17.16
CA GLY A 37 1.19 21.77 17.97
C GLY A 37 2.59 21.37 17.51
N ASN A 38 3.57 22.24 17.76
CA ASN A 38 4.97 22.04 17.36
C ASN A 38 5.57 20.79 18.02
N THR A 39 5.40 20.63 19.33
CA THR A 39 5.92 19.48 20.08
C THR A 39 5.35 18.15 19.57
N ALA A 40 4.03 18.09 19.35
CA ALA A 40 3.37 16.89 18.82
C ALA A 40 3.88 16.54 17.40
N ALA A 41 4.11 17.55 16.56
CA ALA A 41 4.63 17.36 15.21
C ALA A 41 6.04 16.76 15.22
N ILE A 42 6.94 17.33 16.02
CA ILE A 42 8.33 16.85 16.16
C ILE A 42 8.36 15.41 16.68
N ILE A 43 7.56 15.09 17.71
CA ILE A 43 7.47 13.73 18.25
C ILE A 43 7.00 12.74 17.17
N GLN A 44 5.97 13.09 16.40
CA GLN A 44 5.50 12.25 15.30
C GLN A 44 6.58 12.02 14.23
N ALA A 45 7.33 13.07 13.85
CA ALA A 45 8.44 12.94 12.91
C ALA A 45 9.52 11.98 13.42
N PHE A 46 9.88 12.09 14.71
CA PHE A 46 10.88 11.21 15.32
C PHE A 46 10.39 9.75 15.37
N VAL A 47 9.17 9.52 15.86
CA VAL A 47 8.58 8.17 15.95
C VAL A 47 8.48 7.51 14.58
N PHE A 48 8.00 8.22 13.55
CA PHE A 48 7.90 7.65 12.21
C PHE A 48 9.27 7.43 11.55
N THR A 49 10.27 8.24 11.88
CA THR A 49 11.65 8.02 11.42
C THR A 49 12.23 6.75 12.02
N LEU A 50 12.09 6.56 13.34
CA LEU A 50 12.54 5.34 14.02
C LEU A 50 11.81 4.10 13.51
N ALA A 51 10.50 4.19 13.32
CA ALA A 51 9.72 3.08 12.77
C ALA A 51 10.17 2.71 11.35
N THR A 52 10.50 3.71 10.52
CA THR A 52 11.04 3.50 9.16
C THR A 52 12.38 2.75 9.21
N ALA A 53 13.30 3.19 10.07
CA ALA A 53 14.57 2.51 10.28
C ALA A 53 14.40 1.07 10.77
N ALA A 54 13.49 0.84 11.73
CA ALA A 54 13.19 -0.50 12.22
C ALA A 54 12.66 -1.43 11.11
N VAL A 55 11.72 -0.95 10.29
CA VAL A 55 11.19 -1.71 9.15
C VAL A 55 12.30 -2.04 8.14
N PHE A 56 13.16 -1.08 7.81
CA PHE A 56 14.29 -1.32 6.91
C PHE A 56 15.24 -2.40 7.45
N LEU A 57 15.56 -2.37 8.75
CA LEU A 57 16.42 -3.36 9.40
C LEU A 57 15.78 -4.77 9.41
N LEU A 58 14.49 -4.85 9.67
CA LEU A 58 13.73 -6.12 9.62
C LEU A 58 13.74 -6.71 8.20
N LEU A 59 13.49 -5.89 7.19
CA LEU A 59 13.50 -6.33 5.79
C LEU A 59 14.90 -6.76 5.34
N SER A 60 15.94 -6.03 5.75
CA SER A 60 17.33 -6.32 5.39
C SER A 60 17.85 -7.65 5.94
N LYS A 61 17.24 -8.15 7.01
CA LYS A 61 17.54 -9.44 7.66
C LYS A 61 16.55 -10.55 7.30
N SER A 62 15.51 -10.24 6.51
CA SER A 62 14.49 -11.23 6.14
C SER A 62 15.08 -12.33 5.27
N LYS A 63 14.77 -13.59 5.62
CA LYS A 63 15.14 -14.77 4.82
C LYS A 63 14.02 -15.22 3.88
N ASN A 64 12.76 -14.91 4.20
CA ASN A 64 11.63 -15.19 3.32
C ASN A 64 11.55 -14.07 2.27
N THR A 65 11.96 -14.39 1.05
CA THR A 65 12.03 -13.45 -0.07
C THR A 65 10.65 -13.00 -0.55
N TYR A 66 9.68 -13.91 -0.61
CA TYR A 66 8.30 -13.60 -1.04
C TYR A 66 7.63 -12.58 -0.10
N LEU A 67 7.54 -12.91 1.20
CA LEU A 67 6.94 -12.01 2.18
C LEU A 67 7.79 -10.76 2.41
N GLY A 68 9.12 -10.87 2.30
CA GLY A 68 10.02 -9.73 2.38
C GLY A 68 9.81 -8.72 1.26
N ILE A 69 9.65 -9.18 0.01
CA ILE A 69 9.36 -8.31 -1.13
C ILE A 69 7.98 -7.69 -0.97
N LEU A 70 6.96 -8.47 -0.60
CA LEU A 70 5.62 -7.96 -0.35
C LEU A 70 5.64 -6.84 0.72
N ALA A 71 6.29 -7.10 1.86
CA ALA A 71 6.46 -6.14 2.93
C ALA A 71 7.26 -4.90 2.50
N GLY A 72 8.32 -5.08 1.69
CA GLY A 72 9.13 -4.00 1.16
C GLY A 72 8.37 -3.10 0.18
N VAL A 73 7.52 -3.67 -0.66
CA VAL A 73 6.63 -2.91 -1.56
C VAL A 73 5.63 -2.08 -0.75
N PHE A 74 5.05 -2.65 0.32
CA PHE A 74 4.20 -1.89 1.24
C PHE A 74 4.96 -0.76 1.93
N ALA A 75 6.15 -1.05 2.48
CA ALA A 75 6.98 -0.08 3.16
C ALA A 75 7.34 1.09 2.24
N PHE A 76 7.76 0.81 1.01
CA PHE A 76 8.05 1.82 -0.01
C PHE A 76 6.87 2.75 -0.29
N LYS A 77 5.65 2.23 -0.30
CA LYS A 77 4.44 3.00 -0.63
C LYS A 77 3.87 3.80 0.54
N ILE A 78 4.12 3.33 1.77
CA ILE A 78 3.39 3.81 2.96
C ILE A 78 4.31 4.57 3.92
N MET A 79 5.59 4.20 4.02
CA MET A 79 6.53 4.76 4.99
C MET A 79 7.64 5.59 4.33
N PRO A 80 8.07 6.69 4.98
CA PRO A 80 7.45 7.35 6.11
C PRO A 80 6.22 8.16 5.65
N PRO A 81 5.17 8.23 6.48
CA PRO A 81 3.95 8.94 6.12
C PRO A 81 4.17 10.45 6.01
N ASP A 82 3.29 11.19 5.33
CA ASP A 82 3.40 12.65 5.23
C ASP A 82 2.79 13.36 6.43
N ILE A 83 3.60 14.11 7.16
CA ILE A 83 3.15 14.89 8.32
C ILE A 83 2.88 16.32 7.86
N VAL A 84 1.64 16.56 7.43
CA VAL A 84 1.20 17.88 6.92
C VAL A 84 1.34 18.96 7.99
N MET A 85 1.03 18.63 9.25
CA MET A 85 1.12 19.52 10.40
C MET A 85 2.52 20.11 10.58
N LEU A 86 3.57 19.35 10.24
CA LEU A 86 4.95 19.82 10.39
C LEU A 86 5.23 21.06 9.52
N ARG A 87 4.68 21.10 8.30
CA ARG A 87 4.89 22.22 7.38
C ARG A 87 4.28 23.53 7.89
N SER A 88 3.22 23.44 8.70
CA SER A 88 2.57 24.63 9.28
C SER A 88 3.17 25.08 10.60
N VAL A 89 3.80 24.18 11.37
CA VAL A 89 4.27 24.50 12.74
C VAL A 89 5.79 24.61 12.86
N ASN A 90 6.57 23.95 11.99
CA ASN A 90 8.03 23.95 12.03
C ASN A 90 8.64 23.60 10.67
N PHE A 91 9.04 24.63 9.92
CA PHE A 91 9.53 24.48 8.56
C PHE A 91 10.86 23.72 8.48
N ASP A 92 11.80 23.97 9.39
CA ASP A 92 13.10 23.32 9.40
C ASP A 92 12.97 21.82 9.64
N ALA A 93 12.17 21.43 10.64
CA ALA A 93 11.87 20.03 10.89
C ALA A 93 11.16 19.38 9.69
N ALA A 94 10.34 20.14 8.96
CA ALA A 94 9.62 19.63 7.79
C ALA A 94 10.57 19.37 6.63
N CYS A 95 11.58 20.22 6.45
CA CYS A 95 12.66 20.04 5.49
C CYS A 95 13.47 18.77 5.80
N VAL A 96 13.93 18.61 7.04
CA VAL A 96 14.68 17.41 7.47
C VAL A 96 13.84 16.15 7.29
N TYR A 97 12.57 16.17 7.73
CA TYR A 97 11.68 15.02 7.60
C TYR A 97 11.40 14.68 6.13
N TYR A 98 11.31 15.68 5.25
CA TYR A 98 11.19 15.47 3.81
C TYR A 98 12.41 14.73 3.24
N LEU A 99 13.64 15.10 3.64
CA LEU A 99 14.86 14.40 3.23
C LEU A 99 14.85 12.95 3.73
N VAL A 100 14.44 12.71 4.98
CA VAL A 100 14.27 11.34 5.52
C VAL A 100 13.29 10.52 4.68
N ARG A 101 12.17 11.11 4.26
CA ARG A 101 11.20 10.43 3.38
C ARG A 101 11.81 10.06 2.03
N LYS A 102 12.61 10.94 1.42
CA LYS A 102 13.28 10.63 0.15
C LYS A 102 14.35 9.56 0.30
N ALA A 103 15.15 9.63 1.36
CA ALA A 103 16.14 8.61 1.67
C ALA A 103 15.48 7.23 1.91
N ALA A 104 14.37 7.19 2.64
CA ALA A 104 13.64 5.97 2.92
C ALA A 104 13.10 5.28 1.65
N LEU A 105 12.64 6.03 0.65
CA LEU A 105 12.24 5.45 -0.65
C LEU A 105 13.39 4.69 -1.30
N VAL A 106 14.60 5.27 -1.30
CA VAL A 106 15.81 4.64 -1.85
C VAL A 106 16.17 3.40 -1.04
N LEU A 107 16.12 3.48 0.29
CA LEU A 107 16.42 2.36 1.19
C LEU A 107 15.44 1.18 0.99
N PHE A 108 14.13 1.44 0.88
CA PHE A 108 13.17 0.37 0.64
C PHE A 108 13.30 -0.24 -0.75
N LEU A 109 13.59 0.56 -1.77
CA LEU A 109 13.90 0.05 -3.10
C LEU A 109 15.15 -0.86 -3.08
N TYR A 110 16.19 -0.44 -2.37
CA TYR A 110 17.39 -1.26 -2.16
C TYR A 110 17.07 -2.55 -1.41
N ALA A 111 16.25 -2.50 -0.35
CA ALA A 111 15.85 -3.70 0.39
C ALA A 111 15.10 -4.71 -0.50
N VAL A 112 14.17 -4.22 -1.33
CA VAL A 112 13.44 -5.06 -2.30
C VAL A 112 14.40 -5.64 -3.35
N TYR A 113 15.33 -4.85 -3.87
CA TYR A 113 16.34 -5.32 -4.81
C TYR A 113 17.26 -6.40 -4.21
N LYS A 114 17.72 -6.19 -2.97
CA LYS A 114 18.53 -7.17 -2.24
C LYS A 114 17.78 -8.49 -2.08
N LEU A 115 16.51 -8.43 -1.67
CA LEU A 115 15.64 -9.61 -1.51
C LEU A 115 15.30 -10.28 -2.85
N TYR A 116 15.23 -9.51 -3.94
CA TYR A 116 15.10 -10.02 -5.30
C TYR A 116 16.34 -10.80 -5.75
N LYS A 117 17.54 -10.26 -5.48
CA LYS A 117 18.81 -10.91 -5.83
C LYS A 117 19.09 -12.16 -4.97
N SER A 118 18.60 -12.20 -3.74
CA SER A 118 18.79 -13.34 -2.83
C SER A 118 17.83 -14.52 -3.09
N GLN A 119 17.02 -14.48 -4.16
CA GLN A 119 16.17 -15.61 -4.52
C GLN A 119 17.03 -16.74 -5.09
N SER A 120 16.75 -17.99 -4.71
CA SER A 120 17.35 -19.16 -5.33
C SER A 120 16.91 -19.26 -6.80
N ASP A 121 17.78 -19.73 -7.69
CA ASP A 121 17.56 -19.84 -9.14
C ASP A 121 16.58 -20.97 -9.56
N ASN A 122 15.53 -21.20 -8.77
CA ASN A 122 14.48 -22.17 -9.10
C ASN A 122 13.41 -21.53 -10.00
N GLU A 123 12.65 -22.36 -10.72
CA GLU A 123 11.52 -21.96 -11.60
C GLU A 123 10.48 -21.05 -10.90
N ASP A 124 10.41 -21.13 -9.58
CA ASP A 124 9.53 -20.37 -8.69
C ASP A 124 9.98 -18.91 -8.40
N ARG A 125 11.01 -18.42 -9.09
CA ARG A 125 11.56 -17.07 -8.89
C ARG A 125 10.53 -16.00 -9.27
N LEU A 126 10.41 -14.98 -8.42
CA LEU A 126 9.62 -13.80 -8.73
C LEU A 126 10.34 -13.03 -9.84
N ARG A 127 9.64 -12.74 -10.94
CA ARG A 127 10.17 -11.97 -12.06
C ARG A 127 10.14 -10.48 -11.73
N ALA A 128 11.03 -9.72 -12.37
CA ALA A 128 11.15 -8.28 -12.13
C ALA A 128 9.88 -7.51 -12.54
N LEU A 129 9.22 -7.88 -13.65
CA LEU A 129 8.07 -7.12 -14.16
C LEU A 129 6.85 -7.14 -13.20
N PRO A 130 6.44 -8.29 -12.62
CA PRO A 130 5.43 -8.31 -11.55
C PRO A 130 5.76 -7.38 -10.39
N ILE A 131 7.00 -7.37 -9.90
CA ILE A 131 7.44 -6.50 -8.80
C ILE A 131 7.40 -5.01 -9.24
N ALA A 132 7.93 -4.69 -10.42
CA ALA A 132 7.92 -3.35 -10.97
C ALA A 132 6.49 -2.81 -11.19
N SER A 133 5.57 -3.68 -11.62
CA SER A 133 4.17 -3.31 -11.81
C SER A 133 3.51 -2.81 -10.52
N LEU A 134 3.89 -3.39 -9.38
CA LEU A 134 3.42 -2.95 -8.08
C LEU A 134 3.90 -1.53 -7.77
N PHE A 135 5.10 -1.14 -8.18
CA PHE A 135 5.59 0.22 -7.98
C PHE A 135 5.00 1.24 -8.96
N LEU A 136 4.72 0.84 -10.20
CA LEU A 136 4.47 1.79 -11.29
C LEU A 136 2.98 1.99 -11.61
N VAL A 137 2.19 0.91 -11.68
CA VAL A 137 0.84 0.95 -12.29
C VAL A 137 -0.10 1.89 -11.54
N ILE A 138 -0.18 1.75 -10.21
CA ILE A 138 -1.10 2.57 -9.39
C ILE A 138 -0.63 4.04 -9.34
N PRO A 139 0.66 4.36 -9.05
CA PRO A 139 1.11 5.75 -9.05
C PRO A 139 0.97 6.45 -10.40
N PHE A 140 1.23 5.73 -11.50
CA PHE A 140 1.01 6.26 -12.85
C PHE A 140 -0.45 6.65 -13.06
N ALA A 141 -1.38 5.73 -12.81
CA ALA A 141 -2.81 5.99 -12.97
C ALA A 141 -3.31 7.11 -12.04
N ALA A 142 -2.79 7.17 -10.81
CA ALA A 142 -3.12 8.22 -9.85
C ALA A 142 -2.66 9.61 -10.32
N SER A 143 -1.47 9.71 -10.91
CA SER A 143 -0.93 10.97 -11.46
C SER A 143 -1.78 11.50 -12.62
N VAL A 144 -2.16 10.61 -13.54
CA VAL A 144 -3.06 10.95 -14.65
C VAL A 144 -4.43 11.38 -14.13
N ALA A 145 -4.99 10.62 -13.18
CA ALA A 145 -6.27 10.94 -12.55
C ALA A 145 -6.25 12.30 -11.86
N GLU A 146 -5.18 12.65 -11.13
CA GLU A 146 -5.05 13.93 -10.45
C GLU A 146 -5.05 15.10 -11.44
N THR A 147 -4.28 14.98 -12.52
CA THR A 147 -4.17 16.02 -13.56
C THR A 147 -5.52 16.26 -14.25
N LEU A 148 -6.19 15.17 -14.65
CA LEU A 148 -7.50 15.26 -15.29
C LEU A 148 -8.60 15.72 -14.33
N SER A 149 -8.51 15.34 -13.06
CA SER A 149 -9.44 15.80 -12.02
C SER A 149 -9.37 17.31 -11.81
N LYS A 150 -8.17 17.89 -11.78
CA LYS A 150 -7.97 19.35 -11.69
C LYS A 150 -8.58 20.06 -12.90
N TYR A 151 -8.29 19.56 -14.11
CA TYR A 151 -8.88 20.09 -15.35
C TYR A 151 -10.42 20.02 -15.35
N ALA A 152 -10.97 18.85 -14.99
CA ALA A 152 -12.41 18.65 -14.95
C ALA A 152 -13.10 19.56 -13.93
N TYR A 153 -12.48 19.76 -12.75
CA TYR A 153 -13.01 20.66 -11.74
C TYR A 153 -13.04 22.10 -12.24
N ILE A 154 -11.94 22.60 -12.83
CA ILE A 154 -11.88 23.96 -13.39
C ILE A 154 -12.94 24.16 -14.48
N LYS A 155 -13.14 23.16 -15.35
CA LYS A 155 -14.07 23.27 -16.48
C LYS A 155 -15.55 23.14 -16.09
N THR A 156 -15.87 22.28 -15.12
CA THR A 156 -17.26 21.94 -14.79
C THR A 156 -17.76 22.60 -13.52
N GLY A 157 -16.88 23.11 -12.65
CA GLY A 157 -17.21 23.57 -11.30
C GLY A 157 -17.73 22.46 -10.38
N SER A 158 -17.80 21.21 -10.84
CA SER A 158 -18.40 20.09 -10.12
C SER A 158 -17.34 19.13 -9.61
N MET A 159 -17.50 18.69 -8.37
CA MET A 159 -16.66 17.66 -7.76
C MET A 159 -17.00 16.24 -8.24
N MET A 160 -18.16 16.03 -8.87
CA MET A 160 -18.62 14.70 -9.26
C MET A 160 -17.72 14.05 -10.33
N VAL A 161 -17.32 14.83 -11.35
CA VAL A 161 -16.46 14.35 -12.44
C VAL A 161 -15.05 13.99 -11.95
N PRO A 162 -14.37 14.83 -11.14
CA PRO A 162 -13.14 14.44 -10.45
C PRO A 162 -13.23 13.12 -9.69
N TYR A 163 -14.32 12.90 -8.93
CA TYR A 163 -14.49 11.65 -8.19
C TYR A 163 -14.65 10.44 -9.11
N ALA A 164 -15.43 10.57 -10.19
CA ALA A 164 -15.61 9.51 -11.18
C ALA A 164 -14.30 9.17 -11.92
N LEU A 165 -13.51 10.18 -12.29
CA LEU A 165 -12.19 10.00 -12.88
C LEU A 165 -11.25 9.26 -11.92
N GLY A 166 -11.19 9.68 -10.66
CA GLY A 166 -10.38 9.00 -9.63
C GLY A 166 -10.75 7.52 -9.48
N ALA A 167 -12.04 7.19 -9.46
CA ALA A 167 -12.51 5.80 -9.41
C ALA A 167 -12.18 5.03 -10.70
N GLY A 168 -12.44 5.62 -11.87
CA GLY A 168 -12.19 5.01 -13.17
C GLY A 168 -10.72 4.64 -13.38
N PHE A 169 -9.80 5.58 -13.10
CA PHE A 169 -8.36 5.31 -13.20
C PHE A 169 -7.87 4.27 -12.18
N PHE A 170 -8.46 4.24 -10.98
CA PHE A 170 -8.14 3.22 -9.99
C PHE A 170 -8.57 1.81 -10.44
N ILE A 171 -9.76 1.69 -11.04
CA ILE A 171 -10.27 0.43 -11.59
C ILE A 171 -9.43 0.02 -12.82
N ALA A 172 -9.07 0.96 -13.69
CA ALA A 172 -8.20 0.69 -14.83
C ALA A 172 -6.83 0.17 -14.38
N ALA A 173 -6.22 0.78 -13.36
CA ALA A 173 -4.97 0.32 -12.76
C ALA A 173 -5.08 -1.11 -12.20
N ALA A 174 -6.19 -1.40 -11.50
CA ALA A 174 -6.48 -2.74 -11.00
C ALA A 174 -6.61 -3.76 -12.15
N PHE A 175 -7.25 -3.39 -13.26
CA PHE A 175 -7.39 -4.23 -14.44
C PHE A 175 -6.03 -4.53 -15.11
N VAL A 176 -5.16 -3.53 -15.24
CA VAL A 176 -3.78 -3.71 -15.74
C VAL A 176 -3.02 -4.73 -14.87
N LEU A 177 -3.13 -4.63 -13.55
CA LEU A 177 -2.52 -5.63 -12.65
C LEU A 177 -3.11 -7.03 -12.85
N MET A 178 -4.42 -7.17 -13.09
CA MET A 178 -5.04 -8.47 -13.40
C MET A 178 -4.54 -9.06 -14.74
N ILE A 179 -4.31 -8.23 -15.76
CA ILE A 179 -3.71 -8.67 -17.02
C ILE A 179 -2.32 -9.24 -16.76
N ILE A 180 -1.50 -8.54 -15.98
CA ILE A 180 -0.15 -9.00 -15.62
C ILE A 180 -0.21 -10.33 -14.84
N CYS A 181 -1.17 -10.50 -13.93
CA CYS A 181 -1.39 -11.77 -13.24
C CYS A 181 -1.65 -12.93 -14.22
N ASN A 182 -2.49 -12.70 -15.25
CA ASN A 182 -2.82 -13.73 -16.23
C ASN A 182 -1.64 -14.08 -17.16
N ILE A 183 -0.72 -13.13 -17.42
CA ILE A 183 0.46 -13.37 -18.26
C ILE A 183 1.52 -14.20 -17.52
N TYR A 184 1.76 -13.91 -16.23
CA TYR A 184 2.87 -14.54 -15.49
C TYR A 184 2.47 -15.78 -14.70
N GLY A 185 1.23 -15.88 -14.24
CA GLY A 185 0.76 -17.02 -13.45
C GLY A 185 1.49 -17.22 -12.10
N GLY A 186 1.07 -18.27 -11.40
CA GLY A 186 1.73 -18.80 -10.21
C GLY A 186 2.11 -17.82 -9.11
N LYS A 187 3.32 -17.96 -8.56
CA LYS A 187 3.84 -17.11 -7.47
C LYS A 187 3.89 -15.62 -7.83
N ASN A 188 4.11 -15.29 -9.10
CA ASN A 188 4.12 -13.91 -9.58
C ASN A 188 2.73 -13.29 -9.52
N ALA A 189 1.72 -14.01 -10.01
CA ALA A 189 0.32 -13.60 -9.90
C ALA A 189 -0.13 -13.54 -8.44
N ALA A 190 0.29 -14.52 -7.62
CA ALA A 190 -0.01 -14.54 -6.19
C ALA A 190 0.52 -13.29 -5.48
N LEU A 191 1.75 -12.84 -5.79
CA LEU A 191 2.34 -11.63 -5.20
C LEU A 191 1.48 -10.39 -5.50
N ILE A 192 1.09 -10.21 -6.76
CA ILE A 192 0.26 -9.07 -7.16
C ILE A 192 -1.11 -9.14 -6.50
N CYS A 193 -1.74 -10.32 -6.48
CA CYS A 193 -3.04 -10.52 -5.86
C CYS A 193 -2.98 -10.28 -4.35
N ASP A 194 -1.97 -10.80 -3.64
CA ASP A 194 -1.80 -10.59 -2.20
C ASP A 194 -1.59 -9.12 -1.89
N PHE A 195 -0.72 -8.44 -2.65
CA PHE A 195 -0.54 -7.00 -2.51
C PHE A 195 -1.86 -6.23 -2.72
N ALA A 196 -2.60 -6.55 -3.78
CA ALA A 196 -3.86 -5.87 -4.11
C ALA A 196 -4.93 -6.12 -3.04
N ILE A 197 -5.17 -7.37 -2.66
CA ILE A 197 -6.16 -7.76 -1.65
C ILE A 197 -5.85 -7.07 -0.31
N ILE A 198 -4.60 -7.15 0.16
CA ILE A 198 -4.20 -6.51 1.42
C ILE A 198 -4.36 -4.98 1.31
N SER A 199 -3.95 -4.38 0.20
CA SER A 199 -4.09 -2.93 -0.03
C SER A 199 -5.55 -2.47 0.01
N PHE A 200 -6.46 -3.22 -0.63
CA PHE A 200 -7.89 -2.91 -0.64
C PHE A 200 -8.52 -3.15 0.72
N ALA A 201 -8.15 -4.23 1.42
CA ALA A 201 -8.63 -4.51 2.78
C ALA A 201 -8.23 -3.40 3.77
N VAL A 202 -6.97 -2.95 3.72
CA VAL A 202 -6.49 -1.84 4.56
C VAL A 202 -7.23 -0.54 4.23
N ASN A 203 -7.47 -0.24 2.95
CA ASN A 203 -8.22 0.95 2.56
C ASN A 203 -9.71 0.89 2.92
N PHE A 204 -10.32 -0.29 2.81
CA PHE A 204 -11.67 -0.56 3.25
C PHE A 204 -11.80 -0.33 4.75
N ALA A 205 -10.97 -0.99 5.56
CA ALA A 205 -10.93 -0.83 7.01
C ALA A 205 -10.73 0.63 7.41
N ARG A 206 -9.80 1.34 6.76
CA ARG A 206 -9.57 2.78 6.98
C ARG A 206 -10.83 3.61 6.74
N LYS A 207 -11.56 3.35 5.66
CA LYS A 207 -12.81 4.08 5.38
C LYS A 207 -13.90 3.72 6.39
N VAL A 208 -13.99 2.47 6.85
CA VAL A 208 -14.93 2.05 7.91
C VAL A 208 -14.63 2.80 9.20
N CYS A 209 -13.37 2.80 9.66
CA CYS A 209 -12.98 3.57 10.86
C CYS A 209 -13.28 5.06 10.69
N SER A 210 -13.14 5.60 9.48
CA SER A 210 -13.48 7.00 9.21
C SER A 210 -14.96 7.30 9.34
N VAL A 211 -15.82 6.41 8.84
CA VAL A 211 -17.26 6.54 8.96
C VAL A 211 -17.68 6.45 10.43
N ILE A 212 -17.13 5.49 11.19
CA ILE A 212 -17.41 5.32 12.62
C ILE A 212 -17.07 6.60 13.39
N ILE A 213 -15.84 7.14 13.22
CA ILE A 213 -15.43 8.37 13.90
C ILE A 213 -16.35 9.52 13.52
N LEU A 214 -16.61 9.76 12.23
CA LEU A 214 -17.45 10.87 11.79
C LEU A 214 -18.89 10.75 12.32
N ALA A 215 -19.45 9.54 12.32
CA ALA A 215 -20.78 9.25 12.88
C ALA A 215 -20.84 9.58 14.38
N SER A 216 -19.83 9.15 15.15
CA SER A 216 -19.76 9.40 16.59
C SER A 216 -19.72 10.89 16.95
N TYR A 217 -19.17 11.73 16.07
CA TYR A 217 -19.14 13.18 16.25
C TYR A 217 -20.33 13.91 15.60
N GLY A 218 -21.32 13.19 15.05
CA GLY A 218 -22.50 13.78 14.42
C GLY A 218 -22.24 14.47 13.08
N TYR A 219 -21.08 14.22 12.44
CA TYR A 219 -20.76 14.82 11.15
C TYR A 219 -21.46 14.11 9.99
N HIS A 220 -21.82 14.87 8.95
CA HIS A 220 -22.39 14.32 7.72
C HIS A 220 -21.40 13.38 7.00
N ILE A 221 -21.84 12.15 6.71
CA ILE A 221 -21.06 11.15 5.97
C ILE A 221 -21.39 11.23 4.48
N SER A 222 -20.40 11.58 3.66
CA SER A 222 -20.57 11.61 2.20
C SER A 222 -20.90 10.22 1.63
N LYS A 223 -21.88 10.17 0.71
CA LYS A 223 -22.24 8.94 -0.05
C LYS A 223 -21.04 8.29 -0.76
N SER A 224 -20.00 9.08 -1.05
CA SER A 224 -18.74 8.58 -1.63
C SER A 224 -18.06 7.50 -0.78
N TYR A 225 -18.20 7.52 0.55
CA TYR A 225 -17.60 6.50 1.41
C TYR A 225 -18.18 5.11 1.11
N TYR A 226 -19.50 5.01 0.97
CA TYR A 226 -20.20 3.76 0.64
C TYR A 226 -19.87 3.26 -0.77
N CYS A 227 -19.75 4.17 -1.75
CA CYS A 227 -19.32 3.80 -3.10
C CYS A 227 -17.93 3.16 -3.09
N TRP A 228 -16.99 3.73 -2.33
CA TRP A 228 -15.66 3.14 -2.20
C TRP A 228 -15.64 1.81 -1.45
N PHE A 229 -16.55 1.57 -0.49
CA PHE A 229 -16.71 0.25 0.12
C PHE A 229 -17.07 -0.81 -0.93
N ALA A 230 -18.04 -0.51 -1.79
CA ALA A 230 -18.45 -1.40 -2.87
C ALA A 230 -17.30 -1.66 -3.85
N ILE A 231 -16.59 -0.60 -4.27
CA ILE A 231 -15.44 -0.72 -5.19
C ILE A 231 -14.37 -1.64 -4.59
N TYR A 232 -13.96 -1.42 -3.33
CA TYR A 232 -12.94 -2.27 -2.70
C TYR A 232 -13.42 -3.71 -2.52
N ALA A 233 -14.67 -3.94 -2.13
CA ALA A 233 -15.21 -5.29 -1.97
C ALA A 233 -15.22 -6.06 -3.30
N VAL A 234 -15.68 -5.43 -4.39
CA VAL A 234 -15.70 -6.03 -5.73
C VAL A 234 -14.28 -6.31 -6.22
N LEU A 235 -13.34 -5.37 -6.03
CA LEU A 235 -11.95 -5.58 -6.44
C LEU A 235 -11.28 -6.69 -5.62
N ILE A 236 -11.53 -6.80 -4.31
CA ILE A 236 -11.05 -7.91 -3.49
C ILE A 236 -11.57 -9.25 -4.05
N ALA A 237 -12.87 -9.35 -4.33
CA ALA A 237 -13.47 -10.54 -4.92
C ALA A 237 -12.83 -10.89 -6.27
N ALA A 238 -12.64 -9.90 -7.16
CA ALA A 238 -12.03 -10.09 -8.46
C ALA A 238 -10.58 -10.62 -8.34
N PHE A 239 -9.75 -10.05 -7.47
CA PHE A 239 -8.38 -10.54 -7.27
C PHE A 239 -8.32 -11.91 -6.60
N MET A 240 -9.26 -12.25 -5.72
CA MET A 240 -9.37 -13.62 -5.19
C MET A 240 -9.68 -14.63 -6.29
N LEU A 241 -10.61 -14.29 -7.20
CA LEU A 241 -10.92 -15.13 -8.36
C LEU A 241 -9.70 -15.28 -9.28
N VAL A 242 -9.02 -14.19 -9.63
CA VAL A 242 -7.79 -14.23 -10.44
C VAL A 242 -6.74 -15.12 -9.79
N LYS A 243 -6.46 -14.93 -8.48
CA LYS A 243 -5.49 -15.75 -7.73
C LYS A 243 -5.84 -17.24 -7.81
N SER A 244 -7.12 -17.59 -7.63
CA SER A 244 -7.57 -18.99 -7.70
C SER A 244 -7.41 -19.58 -9.10
N LYS A 245 -7.73 -18.81 -10.14
CA LYS A 245 -7.64 -19.23 -11.55
C LYS A 245 -6.20 -19.45 -11.97
N THR A 246 -5.30 -18.52 -11.65
CA THR A 246 -3.88 -18.62 -11.99
C THR A 246 -3.19 -19.76 -11.24
N ALA A 247 -3.58 -20.02 -9.99
CA ALA A 247 -3.06 -21.15 -9.22
C ALA A 247 -3.55 -22.51 -9.76
N LYS A 248 -4.78 -22.57 -10.28
CA LYS A 248 -5.31 -23.78 -10.91
C LYS A 248 -4.61 -24.06 -12.25
N ALA A 249 -4.46 -23.05 -13.10
CA ALA A 249 -3.80 -23.18 -14.40
C ALA A 249 -2.35 -23.69 -14.28
N GLU A 250 -1.61 -23.22 -13.27
CA GLU A 250 -0.25 -23.70 -12.99
C GLU A 250 -0.22 -25.18 -12.57
N LYS A 251 -1.16 -25.60 -11.71
CA LYS A 251 -1.29 -27.01 -11.31
C LYS A 251 -1.68 -27.93 -12.46
N ASP A 252 -2.50 -27.44 -13.37
CA ASP A 252 -2.94 -28.20 -14.53
C ASP A 252 -1.79 -28.35 -15.56
N MET A 253 -0.95 -27.32 -15.73
CA MET A 253 0.26 -27.40 -16.56
C MET A 253 1.35 -28.30 -15.98
N GLN A 254 1.51 -28.38 -14.65
CA GLN A 254 2.50 -29.27 -14.01
C GLN A 254 2.12 -30.76 -14.08
N LYS A 255 0.86 -31.07 -14.46
CA LYS A 255 0.35 -32.45 -14.57
C LYS A 255 0.27 -32.97 -16.01
N ALA A 256 0.44 -32.10 -17.01
CA ALA A 256 0.42 -32.42 -18.42
C ALA A 256 1.84 -32.68 -18.93
#